data_AF-A0A831VTX5-F1
#
_entry.id   AF-A0A831VTX5-F1
#
_cell.length_a   1.000
_cell.length_b   1.000
_cell.length_c   1.000
_cell.angle_alpha   90.00
_cell.angle_beta   90.00
_cell.angle_gamma   90.00
#
_symmetry.space_group_name_H-M   'P 1'
#
loop_
_entity.id
_entity.type
_entity.pdbx_description
1 polymer ?
#
loop_
_entity_poly.entity_id
_entity_poly.type
_entity_poly.pdbx_seq_one_letter_code
_entity_poly.pdbx_strand_id
1 'polypeptide(L)'
;MFKKTLISLAVASSLGLTGCLSGGDEGANANPDYKISNPELDGKTWPIFNPVTGNLPIPNDLIFRSDDPKTSINEADGSFQVADTAPPVTTALNQLSGASSVAPAVVQFNGQIDPDSVDSRAFILADPTDPTTVIPNPKQNVFLIGLQYAGGDPVRGLGAGESPTIPLAITAQVAAGSAPQDLSGRNQAAAGGYLYGLTQAPEYVAEVVSLDGTSAIRINPTQPLKPFTRYLVVITKEVLDINGDPIIQDPIYRDIADPERVLGNPTALAPVRKIVDSFWEKVAASFFGVPNQARPDNTLTENDIAVSYSFTTSNDQRVLQYIADPKAFFKETILGSARFKAVSDAREGGTTDFFTLYTVGNNAVIAADTVADGQAAGLVGAFTTAKLLPTPADQSSTAAFGVPQDVTQVSAIASQFVDFGKVNLVQGTIDLPYYLGVPTGSSDAEGSVINTKSWTANAALAAAAGDQLGVELAQSSSAVSKVVNYRFPFPTKTQDVTVPIMVFYPASYDGTTPLETVMYMHGITTDRSAALTFGSALANASQVAVVVIDQPLHGVTPVSLATQQGLAKQLLDAGQEKGLPASLAANDTNINAVIGG
;
A
#
# COMPACT_ATOMS: atom_id res chain seq x y z
N MET A 1 35.03 -32.74 -4.74
CA MET A 1 35.61 -33.73 -5.68
C MET A 1 34.46 -34.28 -6.53
N PHE A 2 34.49 -34.04 -7.85
CA PHE A 2 33.41 -34.29 -8.80
C PHE A 2 33.01 -35.77 -8.91
N LYS A 3 31.70 -36.06 -8.96
CA LYS A 3 31.11 -37.04 -9.89
C LYS A 3 29.72 -36.57 -10.34
N LYS A 4 29.63 -36.25 -11.64
CA LYS A 4 28.39 -36.03 -12.39
C LYS A 4 27.81 -37.39 -12.76
N THR A 5 26.51 -37.58 -12.56
CA THR A 5 25.73 -38.57 -13.33
C THR A 5 24.32 -38.00 -13.57
N LEU A 6 24.07 -37.60 -14.81
CA LEU A 6 22.75 -37.33 -15.38
C LEU A 6 22.01 -38.66 -15.54
N ILE A 7 20.78 -38.78 -15.02
CA ILE A 7 19.80 -39.75 -15.51
C ILE A 7 18.43 -39.07 -15.58
N SER A 8 18.00 -38.81 -16.81
CA SER A 8 16.65 -38.44 -17.20
C SER A 8 15.66 -39.55 -16.84
N LEU A 9 14.57 -39.22 -16.15
CA LEU A 9 13.46 -40.15 -15.93
C LEU A 9 12.48 -40.02 -17.09
N ALA A 10 12.52 -40.99 -18.00
CA ALA A 10 11.52 -41.18 -19.04
C ALA A 10 10.24 -41.74 -18.43
N VAL A 11 9.12 -41.08 -18.70
CA VAL A 11 7.77 -41.60 -18.45
C VAL A 11 7.54 -42.75 -19.44
N ALA A 12 7.59 -43.99 -18.93
CA ALA A 12 7.19 -45.16 -19.68
C ALA A 12 5.66 -45.26 -19.68
N SER A 13 5.03 -44.79 -20.76
CA SER A 13 3.64 -45.10 -21.09
C SER A 13 3.58 -46.50 -21.71
N SER A 14 3.03 -47.43 -20.94
CA SER A 14 2.62 -48.75 -21.41
C SER A 14 1.34 -48.61 -22.25
N LEU A 15 1.46 -48.68 -23.58
CA LEU A 15 0.34 -49.01 -24.46
C LEU A 15 0.81 -50.06 -25.48
N GLY A 16 0.05 -51.14 -25.56
CA GLY A 16 0.42 -52.36 -26.27
C GLY A 16 0.56 -52.15 -27.78
N LEU A 17 1.68 -52.64 -28.32
CA LEU A 17 1.80 -52.95 -29.73
C LEU A 17 0.92 -54.15 -30.06
N THR A 18 -0.18 -53.89 -30.76
CA THR A 18 -0.73 -54.83 -31.73
C THR A 18 -0.93 -54.05 -33.02
N GLY A 19 -0.06 -54.28 -34.00
CA GLY A 19 -0.07 -53.58 -35.27
C GLY A 19 0.82 -54.32 -36.26
N CYS A 20 0.18 -55.10 -37.13
CA CYS A 20 0.77 -55.86 -38.21
C CYS A 20 1.74 -55.05 -39.08
N LEU A 21 2.77 -55.75 -39.53
CA LEU A 21 3.59 -55.43 -40.68
C LEU A 21 2.70 -55.30 -41.94
N SER A 22 2.63 -54.12 -42.55
CA SER A 22 2.34 -54.01 -44.00
C SER A 22 2.89 -52.70 -44.57
N GLY A 23 3.85 -52.87 -45.49
CA GLY A 23 4.20 -52.06 -46.66
C GLY A 23 4.12 -50.54 -46.58
N GLY A 24 5.28 -49.88 -46.64
CA GLY A 24 5.37 -48.48 -47.02
C GLY A 24 5.06 -48.31 -48.51
N ASP A 25 4.12 -47.40 -48.80
CA ASP A 25 4.05 -46.56 -50.01
C ASP A 25 2.75 -45.74 -49.91
N GLU A 26 2.76 -44.65 -49.15
CA GLU A 26 1.89 -43.47 -49.35
C GLU A 26 2.32 -42.36 -48.38
N GLY A 27 2.55 -41.16 -48.93
CA GLY A 27 3.11 -40.04 -48.19
C GLY A 27 2.17 -39.47 -47.13
N ALA A 28 2.65 -39.41 -45.89
CA ALA A 28 2.51 -38.27 -44.97
C ALA A 28 3.10 -38.68 -43.62
N ASN A 29 4.35 -38.30 -43.34
CA ASN A 29 4.76 -38.12 -41.94
C ASN A 29 4.11 -36.82 -41.44
N ALA A 30 2.78 -36.83 -41.29
CA ALA A 30 2.16 -35.90 -40.37
C ALA A 30 2.68 -36.29 -38.98
N ASN A 31 3.38 -35.37 -38.32
CA ASN A 31 3.63 -35.52 -36.90
C ASN A 31 2.29 -35.87 -36.25
N PRO A 32 2.18 -36.92 -35.43
CA PRO A 32 0.97 -37.16 -34.67
C PRO A 32 0.71 -35.90 -33.84
N ASP A 33 -0.34 -35.17 -34.20
CA ASP A 33 -0.89 -34.09 -33.39
C ASP A 33 -1.62 -34.78 -32.23
N TYR A 34 -0.87 -35.05 -31.16
CA TYR A 34 -1.43 -35.63 -29.94
C TYR A 34 -2.41 -34.61 -29.34
N LYS A 35 -3.67 -34.70 -29.73
CA LYS A 35 -4.78 -34.05 -29.01
C LYS A 35 -4.91 -34.75 -27.66
N ILE A 36 -4.11 -34.31 -26.69
CA ILE A 36 -4.28 -34.68 -25.29
C ILE A 36 -5.57 -33.97 -24.83
N SER A 37 -6.69 -34.67 -24.98
CA SER A 37 -7.96 -34.28 -24.38
C SER A 37 -7.93 -34.73 -22.92
N ASN A 38 -8.16 -33.80 -22.00
CA ASN A 38 -8.42 -34.13 -20.61
C ASN A 38 -9.89 -33.81 -20.31
N PRO A 39 -10.78 -34.82 -20.28
CA PRO A 39 -12.20 -34.61 -20.02
C PRO A 39 -12.52 -33.87 -18.71
N GLU A 40 -11.59 -33.84 -17.75
CA GLU A 40 -11.74 -33.09 -16.50
C GLU A 40 -11.54 -31.57 -16.67
N LEU A 41 -10.90 -31.12 -17.74
CA LEU A 41 -10.50 -29.73 -17.98
C LEU A 41 -11.04 -29.16 -19.30
N ASP A 42 -11.24 -30.02 -20.30
CA ASP A 42 -11.66 -29.60 -21.63
C ASP A 42 -13.03 -28.90 -21.58
N GLY A 43 -13.06 -27.63 -22.01
CA GLY A 43 -14.28 -26.82 -22.01
C GLY A 43 -14.71 -26.31 -20.62
N LYS A 44 -13.90 -26.49 -19.57
CA LYS A 44 -14.21 -26.03 -18.22
C LYS A 44 -13.61 -24.65 -17.92
N THR A 45 -14.28 -23.93 -17.02
CA THR A 45 -13.88 -22.60 -16.56
C THR A 45 -13.38 -22.67 -15.12
N TRP A 46 -12.28 -21.99 -14.80
CA TRP A 46 -11.68 -21.94 -13.46
C TRP A 46 -10.98 -20.60 -13.19
N PRO A 47 -10.87 -20.19 -11.92
CA PRO A 47 -10.07 -19.04 -11.53
C PRO A 47 -8.59 -19.36 -11.67
N ILE A 48 -7.80 -18.43 -12.22
CA ILE A 48 -6.37 -18.61 -12.45
C ILE A 48 -5.62 -18.58 -11.12
N PHE A 49 -4.85 -19.65 -10.85
CA PHE A 49 -3.94 -19.71 -9.71
C PHE A 49 -2.71 -20.56 -10.05
N ASN A 50 -1.59 -19.89 -10.32
CA ASN A 50 -0.33 -20.56 -10.63
C ASN A 50 0.86 -19.85 -9.94
N PRO A 51 1.26 -20.29 -8.74
CA PRO A 51 2.41 -19.73 -8.03
C PRO A 51 3.75 -20.04 -8.70
N VAL A 52 3.83 -21.02 -9.60
CA VAL A 52 5.08 -21.36 -10.31
C VAL A 52 5.39 -20.31 -11.38
N THR A 53 4.38 -19.81 -12.08
CA THR A 53 4.54 -18.77 -13.11
C THR A 53 4.27 -17.37 -12.59
N GLY A 54 3.81 -17.23 -11.35
CA GLY A 54 3.42 -15.94 -10.76
C GLY A 54 2.05 -15.42 -11.21
N ASN A 55 1.27 -16.24 -11.94
CA ASN A 55 -0.11 -15.88 -12.31
C ASN A 55 -1.03 -16.12 -11.10
N LEU A 56 -1.04 -15.17 -10.19
CA LEU A 56 -1.80 -15.21 -8.95
C LEU A 56 -2.90 -14.14 -8.98
N PRO A 57 -4.04 -14.37 -8.29
CA PRO A 57 -4.95 -13.29 -7.96
C PRO A 57 -4.23 -12.16 -7.21
N ILE A 58 -4.52 -10.91 -7.54
CA ILE A 58 -3.88 -9.73 -6.94
C ILE A 58 -4.92 -8.93 -6.13
N PRO A 59 -4.56 -8.42 -4.94
CA PRO A 59 -3.31 -8.63 -4.20
C PRO A 59 -3.20 -10.05 -3.61
N ASN A 60 -1.99 -10.49 -3.24
CA ASN A 60 -1.75 -11.81 -2.65
C ASN A 60 -0.66 -11.78 -1.57
N ASP A 61 -0.79 -12.53 -0.49
CA ASP A 61 0.28 -12.68 0.51
C ASP A 61 1.46 -13.52 0.00
N LEU A 62 1.28 -14.37 -1.03
CA LEU A 62 2.37 -15.18 -1.61
C LEU A 62 3.46 -14.35 -2.29
N ILE A 63 3.19 -13.08 -2.60
CA ILE A 63 4.18 -12.14 -3.12
C ILE A 63 4.85 -11.32 -2.03
N PHE A 64 4.58 -11.59 -0.74
CA PHE A 64 5.40 -11.06 0.33
C PHE A 64 6.79 -11.64 0.31
N ARG A 65 7.73 -10.79 0.70
CA ARG A 65 9.07 -11.20 1.05
C ARG A 65 9.00 -12.30 2.11
N SER A 66 9.64 -13.41 1.80
CA SER A 66 9.85 -14.50 2.74
C SER A 66 11.16 -14.31 3.48
N ASP A 67 11.25 -14.89 4.66
CA ASP A 67 12.49 -14.90 5.44
C ASP A 67 13.55 -15.79 4.76
N ASP A 68 14.79 -15.30 4.65
CA ASP A 68 15.93 -16.14 4.22
C ASP A 68 16.62 -16.72 5.47
N PRO A 69 16.51 -18.03 5.71
CA PRO A 69 17.09 -18.67 6.90
C PRO A 69 18.62 -18.62 6.94
N LYS A 70 19.28 -18.13 5.88
CA LYS A 70 20.73 -17.88 5.87
C LYS A 70 21.11 -16.55 6.50
N THR A 71 20.16 -15.65 6.69
CA THR A 71 20.38 -14.37 7.36
C THR A 71 19.95 -14.46 8.82
N SER A 72 20.49 -13.57 9.65
CA SER A 72 20.07 -13.43 11.05
C SER A 72 19.01 -12.33 11.23
N ILE A 73 18.43 -11.82 10.13
CA ILE A 73 17.49 -10.71 10.13
C ILE A 73 16.20 -11.24 9.53
N ASN A 74 15.11 -11.24 10.31
CA ASN A 74 13.81 -11.58 9.75
C ASN A 74 13.42 -10.64 8.60
N GLU A 75 13.33 -11.19 7.40
CA GLU A 75 12.98 -10.40 6.20
C GLU A 75 11.46 -10.27 5.98
N ALA A 76 10.65 -11.09 6.64
CA ALA A 76 9.19 -11.15 6.48
C ALA A 76 8.48 -10.00 7.20
N ASP A 77 8.76 -8.78 6.75
CA ASP A 77 8.27 -7.54 7.35
C ASP A 77 6.92 -7.06 6.75
N GLY A 78 6.40 -7.76 5.75
CA GLY A 78 5.17 -7.43 5.03
C GLY A 78 5.41 -6.61 3.75
N SER A 79 6.66 -6.35 3.39
CA SER A 79 7.02 -5.80 2.08
C SER A 79 6.85 -6.85 0.98
N PHE A 80 6.46 -6.44 -0.22
CA PHE A 80 6.44 -7.34 -1.37
C PHE A 80 7.84 -7.66 -1.89
N GLN A 81 7.96 -8.82 -2.54
CA GLN A 81 9.14 -9.21 -3.29
C GLN A 81 8.71 -10.04 -4.50
N VAL A 82 8.82 -9.43 -5.68
CA VAL A 82 8.62 -10.07 -6.98
C VAL A 82 9.86 -9.90 -7.84
N ALA A 83 10.03 -10.79 -8.82
CA ALA A 83 11.07 -10.62 -9.82
C ALA A 83 10.85 -9.31 -10.60
N ASP A 84 11.88 -8.48 -10.73
CA ASP A 84 11.78 -7.19 -11.40
C ASP A 84 11.91 -7.35 -12.93
N THR A 85 10.89 -7.98 -13.54
CA THR A 85 10.88 -8.37 -14.96
C THR A 85 10.06 -7.43 -15.85
N ALA A 86 9.22 -6.58 -15.25
CA ALA A 86 8.45 -5.55 -15.95
C ALA A 86 8.60 -4.16 -15.27
N PRO A 87 9.81 -3.58 -15.21
CA PRO A 87 9.98 -2.20 -14.74
C PRO A 87 9.15 -1.21 -15.58
N PRO A 88 8.55 -0.17 -14.99
CA PRO A 88 8.69 0.24 -13.59
C PRO A 88 7.68 -0.40 -12.62
N VAL A 89 6.74 -1.22 -13.11
CA VAL A 89 5.62 -1.75 -12.29
C VAL A 89 6.13 -2.68 -11.19
N THR A 90 6.97 -3.66 -11.56
CA THR A 90 7.53 -4.60 -10.58
C THR A 90 8.51 -3.92 -9.62
N THR A 91 9.22 -2.88 -10.09
CA THR A 91 10.06 -2.02 -9.24
C THR A 91 9.22 -1.29 -8.19
N ALA A 92 8.10 -0.68 -8.59
CA ALA A 92 7.20 0.03 -7.68
C ALA A 92 6.52 -0.93 -6.69
N LEU A 93 6.08 -2.11 -7.17
CA LEU A 93 5.47 -3.12 -6.31
C LEU A 93 6.44 -3.57 -5.19
N ASN A 94 7.72 -3.74 -5.52
CA ASN A 94 8.78 -4.07 -4.56
C ASN A 94 9.10 -2.95 -3.54
N GLN A 95 8.48 -1.77 -3.66
CA GLN A 95 8.57 -0.66 -2.70
C GLN A 95 7.31 -0.53 -1.82
N LEU A 96 6.31 -1.39 -2.01
CA LEU A 96 5.09 -1.38 -1.21
C LEU A 96 5.17 -2.41 -0.08
N SER A 97 4.49 -2.10 1.02
CA SER A 97 4.23 -3.04 2.10
C SER A 97 2.74 -3.29 2.23
N GLY A 98 2.30 -4.53 2.08
CA GLY A 98 0.89 -4.88 2.10
C GLY A 98 0.06 -4.36 0.91
N ALA A 99 -1.17 -4.84 0.84
CA ALA A 99 -2.17 -4.42 -0.12
C ALA A 99 -2.77 -3.05 0.23
N SER A 100 -3.31 -2.37 -0.78
CA SER A 100 -4.12 -1.16 -0.57
C SER A 100 -5.40 -1.49 0.19
N SER A 101 -5.86 -0.56 1.03
CA SER A 101 -7.15 -0.67 1.72
C SER A 101 -8.35 -0.33 0.84
N VAL A 102 -8.13 0.22 -0.35
CA VAL A 102 -9.20 0.67 -1.27
C VAL A 102 -9.15 -0.01 -2.64
N ALA A 103 -8.02 -0.64 -2.99
CA ALA A 103 -7.92 -1.36 -4.25
C ALA A 103 -8.74 -2.66 -4.18
N PRO A 104 -9.49 -3.00 -5.24
CA PRO A 104 -10.24 -4.24 -5.28
C PRO A 104 -9.32 -5.45 -5.39
N ALA A 105 -9.74 -6.58 -4.82
CA ALA A 105 -9.14 -7.86 -5.13
C ALA A 105 -9.69 -8.38 -6.46
N VAL A 106 -8.82 -8.93 -7.31
CA VAL A 106 -9.19 -9.38 -8.66
C VAL A 106 -8.78 -10.83 -8.85
N VAL A 107 -9.75 -11.66 -9.23
CA VAL A 107 -9.53 -13.06 -9.61
C VAL A 107 -9.89 -13.22 -11.08
N GLN A 108 -8.88 -13.41 -11.93
CA GLN A 108 -9.07 -13.66 -13.36
C GLN A 108 -9.40 -15.13 -13.61
N PHE A 109 -10.15 -15.42 -14.67
CA PHE A 109 -10.54 -16.76 -15.09
C PHE A 109 -9.91 -17.11 -16.45
N ASN A 110 -9.79 -18.40 -16.73
CA ASN A 110 -9.37 -18.91 -18.05
C ASN A 110 -10.48 -18.81 -19.12
N GLY A 111 -11.70 -18.43 -18.73
CA GLY A 111 -12.90 -18.43 -19.56
C GLY A 111 -13.89 -17.33 -19.17
N GLN A 112 -15.12 -17.45 -19.66
CA GLN A 112 -16.20 -16.50 -19.39
C GLN A 112 -17.14 -17.06 -18.31
N ILE A 113 -17.55 -16.22 -17.35
CA ILE A 113 -18.49 -16.59 -16.29
C ILE A 113 -19.83 -15.85 -16.43
N ASP A 114 -20.90 -16.46 -15.93
CA ASP A 114 -22.22 -15.84 -15.85
C ASP A 114 -22.27 -14.80 -14.70
N PRO A 115 -22.40 -13.50 -15.00
CA PRO A 115 -22.47 -12.46 -13.97
C PRO A 115 -23.65 -12.63 -13.00
N ASP A 116 -24.76 -13.20 -13.45
CA ASP A 116 -25.96 -13.38 -12.61
C ASP A 116 -25.79 -14.50 -11.59
N SER A 117 -24.78 -15.35 -11.76
CA SER A 117 -24.42 -16.40 -10.80
C SER A 117 -23.60 -15.86 -9.62
N VAL A 118 -23.02 -14.66 -9.69
CA VAL A 118 -22.10 -14.13 -8.67
C VAL A 118 -22.86 -13.38 -7.56
N ASP A 119 -22.72 -13.80 -6.30
CA ASP A 119 -23.32 -13.13 -5.14
C ASP A 119 -22.32 -13.01 -3.98
N SER A 120 -22.04 -11.78 -3.57
CA SER A 120 -21.13 -11.44 -2.49
C SER A 120 -21.82 -10.97 -1.20
N ARG A 121 -23.15 -10.90 -1.17
CA ARG A 121 -23.87 -10.40 -0.01
C ARG A 121 -23.82 -11.45 1.10
N ALA A 122 -23.29 -11.09 2.27
CA ALA A 122 -23.19 -12.01 3.40
C ALA A 122 -24.52 -12.24 4.13
N PHE A 123 -25.39 -11.23 4.15
CA PHE A 123 -26.68 -11.26 4.82
C PHE A 123 -27.77 -10.65 3.93
N ILE A 124 -28.99 -11.17 4.05
CA ILE A 124 -30.19 -10.69 3.36
C ILE A 124 -31.36 -10.64 4.33
N LEU A 125 -32.44 -9.98 3.93
CA LEU A 125 -33.74 -10.13 4.61
C LEU A 125 -34.37 -11.47 4.20
N ALA A 126 -34.89 -12.22 5.16
CA ALA A 126 -35.60 -13.47 4.90
C ALA A 126 -36.86 -13.22 4.05
N ASP A 127 -37.54 -12.11 4.32
CA ASP A 127 -38.63 -11.56 3.50
C ASP A 127 -38.32 -10.08 3.24
N PRO A 128 -38.17 -9.62 1.98
CA PRO A 128 -37.92 -8.22 1.66
C PRO A 128 -38.99 -7.24 2.18
N THR A 129 -40.18 -7.73 2.50
CA THR A 129 -41.27 -6.94 3.08
C THR A 129 -41.24 -6.89 4.61
N ASP A 130 -40.43 -7.73 5.24
CA ASP A 130 -40.15 -7.73 6.67
C ASP A 130 -38.70 -7.26 6.95
N PRO A 131 -38.50 -6.00 7.38
CA PRO A 131 -37.17 -5.48 7.69
C PRO A 131 -36.59 -6.04 8.99
N THR A 132 -37.31 -6.89 9.73
CA THR A 132 -36.89 -7.35 11.06
C THR A 132 -36.12 -8.67 11.05
N THR A 133 -36.26 -9.48 9.99
CA THR A 133 -35.68 -10.82 9.94
C THR A 133 -34.48 -10.87 8.99
N VAL A 134 -33.27 -10.76 9.54
CA VAL A 134 -32.01 -10.91 8.81
C VAL A 134 -31.51 -12.34 8.90
N ILE A 135 -31.12 -12.92 7.76
CA ILE A 135 -30.51 -14.25 7.68
C ILE A 135 -29.18 -14.19 6.91
N PRO A 136 -28.24 -15.11 7.17
CA PRO A 136 -27.11 -15.33 6.27
C PRO A 136 -27.63 -15.62 4.85
N ASN A 137 -26.95 -15.10 3.83
CA ASN A 137 -27.37 -15.32 2.45
C ASN A 137 -27.04 -16.75 2.01
N PRO A 138 -28.04 -17.61 1.74
CA PRO A 138 -27.78 -18.97 1.30
C PRO A 138 -27.20 -19.04 -0.11
N LYS A 139 -27.16 -17.94 -0.88
CA LYS A 139 -26.60 -17.91 -2.24
C LYS A 139 -25.20 -17.30 -2.34
N GLN A 140 -24.61 -16.90 -1.22
CA GLN A 140 -23.28 -16.29 -1.24
C GLN A 140 -22.23 -17.28 -1.77
N ASN A 141 -21.49 -16.90 -2.81
CA ASN A 141 -20.44 -17.71 -3.43
C ASN A 141 -19.11 -16.95 -3.65
N VAL A 142 -19.08 -15.64 -3.36
CA VAL A 142 -17.85 -14.84 -3.28
C VAL A 142 -17.73 -14.26 -1.88
N PHE A 143 -16.58 -14.50 -1.24
CA PHE A 143 -16.31 -14.13 0.14
C PHE A 143 -15.06 -13.27 0.25
N LEU A 144 -15.16 -12.21 1.04
CA LEU A 144 -14.03 -11.45 1.57
C LEU A 144 -14.12 -11.47 3.10
N ILE A 145 -13.24 -12.24 3.74
CA ILE A 145 -13.30 -12.55 5.17
C ILE A 145 -12.14 -11.83 5.88
N GLY A 146 -12.45 -10.80 6.66
CA GLY A 146 -11.46 -10.12 7.50
C GLY A 146 -11.08 -10.97 8.71
N LEU A 147 -9.78 -11.08 9.00
CA LEU A 147 -9.22 -11.91 10.07
C LEU A 147 -8.60 -11.07 11.17
N GLN A 148 -8.71 -11.54 12.41
CA GLN A 148 -8.09 -10.89 13.57
C GLN A 148 -7.19 -11.88 14.32
N TYR A 149 -5.98 -11.42 14.62
CA TYR A 149 -4.99 -12.14 15.44
C TYR A 149 -4.99 -11.53 16.84
N ALA A 150 -5.00 -12.37 17.87
CA ALA A 150 -4.84 -11.97 19.26
C ALA A 150 -3.50 -11.26 19.52
N GLY A 151 -2.44 -11.72 18.85
CA GLY A 151 -1.12 -11.08 18.86
C GLY A 151 -1.10 -9.67 18.24
N GLY A 152 -2.14 -9.30 17.49
CA GLY A 152 -2.30 -7.99 16.88
C GLY A 152 -1.43 -7.74 15.64
N ASP A 153 -0.69 -8.74 15.18
CA ASP A 153 0.18 -8.66 14.00
C ASP A 153 -0.19 -9.76 12.99
N PRO A 154 -0.97 -9.46 11.93
CA PRO A 154 -1.39 -10.47 10.96
C PRO A 154 -0.25 -11.02 10.10
N VAL A 155 0.82 -10.25 9.90
CA VAL A 155 1.97 -10.68 9.09
C VAL A 155 2.78 -11.73 9.87
N ARG A 156 3.04 -11.48 11.15
CA ARG A 156 3.83 -12.39 12.02
C ARG A 156 3.00 -13.51 12.64
N GLY A 157 1.73 -13.27 12.95
CA GLY A 157 0.87 -14.20 13.69
C GLY A 157 0.77 -15.58 13.03
N LEU A 158 0.50 -15.62 11.72
CA LEU A 158 0.40 -16.89 11.00
C LEU A 158 1.73 -17.67 10.99
N GLY A 159 2.86 -16.99 10.77
CA GLY A 159 4.19 -17.61 10.82
C GLY A 159 4.54 -18.15 12.20
N ALA A 160 4.05 -17.51 13.26
CA ALA A 160 4.15 -18.01 14.64
C ALA A 160 3.18 -19.18 14.92
N GLY A 161 2.27 -19.52 14.00
CA GLY A 161 1.26 -20.57 14.13
C GLY A 161 -0.02 -20.11 14.83
N GLU A 162 -0.21 -18.81 15.03
CA GLU A 162 -1.41 -18.25 15.64
C GLU A 162 -2.62 -18.44 14.71
N SER A 163 -3.67 -19.09 15.23
CA SER A 163 -4.96 -19.18 14.55
C SER A 163 -5.69 -17.85 14.70
N PRO A 164 -6.13 -17.20 13.61
CA PRO A 164 -6.96 -16.01 13.73
C PRO A 164 -8.39 -16.37 14.12
N THR A 165 -9.15 -15.35 14.48
CA THR A 165 -10.61 -15.39 14.54
C THR A 165 -11.23 -14.59 13.41
N ILE A 166 -12.53 -14.80 13.19
CA ILE A 166 -13.33 -14.10 12.19
C ILE A 166 -14.34 -13.20 12.90
N PRO A 167 -14.09 -11.88 12.99
CA PRO A 167 -14.97 -10.96 13.72
C PRO A 167 -16.42 -11.01 13.27
N LEU A 168 -16.67 -11.12 11.96
CA LEU A 168 -18.04 -11.18 11.42
C LEU A 168 -18.80 -12.44 11.86
N ALA A 169 -18.12 -13.58 11.98
CA ALA A 169 -18.74 -14.82 12.47
C ALA A 169 -19.12 -14.70 13.96
N ILE A 170 -18.28 -14.07 14.78
CA ILE A 170 -18.60 -13.77 16.17
C ILE A 170 -19.80 -12.82 16.25
N THR A 171 -19.82 -11.76 15.45
CA THR A 171 -20.98 -10.85 15.37
C THR A 171 -22.26 -11.61 15.01
N ALA A 172 -22.21 -12.55 14.07
CA ALA A 172 -23.36 -13.40 13.71
C ALA A 172 -23.82 -14.26 14.90
N GLN A 173 -22.88 -14.89 15.63
CA GLN A 173 -23.19 -15.66 16.83
C GLN A 173 -23.83 -14.80 17.94
N VAL A 174 -23.34 -13.57 18.15
CA VAL A 174 -23.88 -12.63 19.14
C VAL A 174 -25.29 -12.18 18.75
N ALA A 175 -25.54 -11.86 17.48
CA ALA A 175 -26.89 -11.53 17.00
C ALA A 175 -27.87 -12.69 17.20
N ALA A 176 -27.40 -13.93 17.02
CA ALA A 176 -28.16 -15.16 17.30
C ALA A 176 -28.30 -15.48 18.80
N GLY A 177 -27.75 -14.68 19.71
CA GLY A 177 -27.80 -14.90 21.16
C GLY A 177 -26.90 -16.04 21.66
N SER A 178 -25.97 -16.51 20.82
CA SER A 178 -25.03 -17.60 21.15
C SER A 178 -23.78 -17.11 21.90
N ALA A 179 -23.55 -15.79 21.95
CA ALA A 179 -22.47 -15.16 22.69
C ALA A 179 -22.92 -13.79 23.25
N PRO A 180 -22.35 -13.33 24.37
CA PRO A 180 -22.83 -12.12 25.05
C PRO A 180 -22.47 -10.82 24.33
N GLN A 181 -21.25 -10.73 23.77
CA GLN A 181 -20.73 -9.56 23.07
C GLN A 181 -19.75 -9.95 21.97
N ASP A 182 -19.63 -9.13 20.93
CA ASP A 182 -18.64 -9.32 19.88
C ASP A 182 -17.33 -8.56 20.15
N LEU A 183 -16.35 -8.70 19.25
CA LEU A 183 -15.03 -8.08 19.39
C LEU A 183 -15.04 -6.55 19.29
N SER A 184 -16.15 -5.95 18.86
CA SER A 184 -16.38 -4.50 18.86
C SER A 184 -17.20 -4.04 20.08
N GLY A 185 -17.50 -4.94 21.01
CA GLY A 185 -18.29 -4.64 22.22
C GLY A 185 -19.80 -4.56 21.97
N ARG A 186 -20.30 -5.01 20.81
CA ARG A 186 -21.74 -5.00 20.51
C ARG A 186 -22.44 -6.12 21.25
N ASN A 187 -23.56 -5.80 21.91
CA ASN A 187 -24.48 -6.79 22.45
C ASN A 187 -25.38 -7.38 21.34
N GLN A 188 -26.27 -8.32 21.69
CA GLN A 188 -27.15 -8.99 20.73
C GLN A 188 -27.94 -8.01 19.83
N ALA A 189 -28.59 -7.00 20.40
CA ALA A 189 -29.40 -6.04 19.63
C ALA A 189 -28.54 -5.19 18.68
N ALA A 190 -27.39 -4.69 19.14
CA ALA A 190 -26.47 -3.92 18.32
C ALA A 190 -25.79 -4.76 17.23
N ALA A 191 -25.50 -6.03 17.51
CA ALA A 191 -25.01 -6.98 16.53
C ALA A 191 -26.05 -7.22 15.43
N GLY A 192 -27.31 -7.48 15.80
CA GLY A 192 -28.42 -7.62 14.85
C GLY A 192 -28.61 -6.37 13.98
N GLY A 193 -28.57 -5.18 14.58
CA GLY A 193 -28.69 -3.91 13.84
C GLY A 193 -27.57 -3.69 12.83
N TYR A 194 -26.34 -4.10 13.15
CA TYR A 194 -25.22 -4.04 12.19
C TYR A 194 -25.40 -5.05 11.05
N LEU A 195 -25.82 -6.29 11.33
CA LEU A 195 -26.07 -7.29 10.27
C LEU A 195 -27.20 -6.83 9.34
N TYR A 196 -28.24 -6.19 9.89
CA TYR A 196 -29.26 -5.51 9.08
C TYR A 196 -28.65 -4.43 8.18
N GLY A 197 -27.74 -3.60 8.71
CA GLY A 197 -27.00 -2.61 7.94
C GLY A 197 -26.26 -3.21 6.73
N LEU A 198 -25.66 -4.40 6.89
CA LEU A 198 -24.99 -5.12 5.80
C LEU A 198 -25.93 -5.56 4.67
N THR A 199 -27.24 -5.70 4.94
CA THR A 199 -28.23 -5.98 3.88
C THR A 199 -28.48 -4.78 2.98
N GLN A 200 -28.22 -3.57 3.47
CA GLN A 200 -28.46 -2.31 2.77
C GLN A 200 -27.18 -1.74 2.15
N ALA A 201 -26.07 -1.84 2.89
CA ALA A 201 -24.75 -1.35 2.50
C ALA A 201 -23.72 -2.46 2.80
N PRO A 202 -23.52 -3.43 1.89
CA PRO A 202 -22.54 -4.48 2.08
C PRO A 202 -21.12 -3.88 2.12
N GLU A 203 -20.19 -4.49 2.87
CA GLU A 203 -18.81 -4.00 2.99
C GLU A 203 -18.00 -4.10 1.68
N TYR A 204 -18.47 -4.94 0.76
CA TYR A 204 -17.91 -5.11 -0.57
C TYR A 204 -18.97 -5.63 -1.56
N VAL A 205 -18.73 -5.40 -2.84
CA VAL A 205 -19.52 -5.91 -3.95
C VAL A 205 -18.60 -6.67 -4.91
N ALA A 206 -19.00 -7.87 -5.32
CA ALA A 206 -18.34 -8.60 -6.39
C ALA A 206 -18.98 -8.27 -7.74
N GLU A 207 -18.16 -7.93 -8.72
CA GLU A 207 -18.59 -7.61 -10.08
C GLU A 207 -17.81 -8.45 -11.09
N VAL A 208 -18.48 -8.93 -12.12
CA VAL A 208 -17.81 -9.58 -13.25
C VAL A 208 -17.38 -8.54 -14.26
N VAL A 209 -16.09 -8.50 -14.57
CA VAL A 209 -15.49 -7.62 -15.57
C VAL A 209 -14.77 -8.45 -16.63
N SER A 210 -14.56 -7.88 -17.83
CA SER A 210 -13.68 -8.50 -18.81
C SER A 210 -12.24 -7.99 -18.65
N LEU A 211 -11.29 -8.92 -18.61
CA LEU A 211 -9.86 -8.66 -18.58
C LEU A 211 -9.18 -9.54 -19.64
N ASP A 212 -8.50 -8.93 -20.60
CA ASP A 212 -7.78 -9.63 -21.68
C ASP A 212 -8.62 -10.67 -22.46
N GLY A 213 -9.93 -10.40 -22.62
CA GLY A 213 -10.84 -11.26 -23.35
C GLY A 213 -11.41 -12.45 -22.55
N THR A 214 -11.07 -12.59 -21.27
CA THR A 214 -11.71 -13.52 -20.32
C THR A 214 -12.47 -12.76 -19.23
N SER A 215 -13.20 -13.47 -18.37
CA SER A 215 -13.84 -12.86 -17.20
C SER A 215 -12.86 -12.73 -16.03
N ALA A 216 -13.12 -11.75 -15.17
CA ALA A 216 -12.54 -11.63 -13.84
C ALA A 216 -13.62 -11.24 -12.84
N ILE A 217 -13.56 -11.77 -11.61
CA ILE A 217 -14.34 -11.26 -10.49
C ILE A 217 -13.52 -10.18 -9.80
N ARG A 218 -14.06 -8.97 -9.77
CA ARG A 218 -13.52 -7.82 -9.02
C ARG A 218 -14.32 -7.65 -7.74
N ILE A 219 -13.64 -7.78 -6.61
CA ILE A 219 -14.21 -7.63 -5.26
C ILE A 219 -13.90 -6.20 -4.80
N ASN A 220 -14.89 -5.30 -4.94
CA ASN A 220 -14.77 -3.88 -4.65
C ASN A 220 -15.20 -3.58 -3.20
N PRO A 221 -14.29 -3.15 -2.31
CA PRO A 221 -14.69 -2.61 -1.01
C PRO A 221 -15.58 -1.37 -1.20
N THR A 222 -16.69 -1.28 -0.48
CA THR A 222 -17.58 -0.10 -0.50
C THR A 222 -17.11 1.00 0.48
N GLN A 223 -16.16 0.64 1.34
CA GLN A 223 -15.45 1.50 2.28
C GLN A 223 -14.00 1.02 2.37
N PRO A 224 -13.04 1.88 2.77
CA PRO A 224 -11.68 1.43 3.00
C PRO A 224 -11.64 0.23 3.96
N LEU A 225 -10.98 -0.84 3.53
CA LEU A 225 -10.66 -1.99 4.37
C LEU A 225 -9.83 -1.53 5.58
N LYS A 226 -9.92 -2.28 6.68
CA LYS A 226 -9.14 -2.00 7.88
C LYS A 226 -7.65 -2.08 7.50
N PRO A 227 -6.82 -1.10 7.86
CA PRO A 227 -5.39 -1.20 7.67
C PRO A 227 -4.83 -2.33 8.54
N PHE A 228 -3.65 -2.83 8.18
CA PHE A 228 -2.95 -3.88 8.93
C PHE A 228 -3.83 -5.09 9.28
N THR A 229 -4.61 -5.58 8.30
CA THR A 229 -5.58 -6.66 8.50
C THR A 229 -5.42 -7.68 7.38
N ARG A 230 -5.38 -8.97 7.72
CA ARG A 230 -5.41 -10.05 6.71
C ARG A 230 -6.86 -10.31 6.30
N TYR A 231 -7.07 -10.37 5.01
CA TYR A 231 -8.31 -10.77 4.38
C TYR A 231 -8.12 -12.08 3.64
N LEU A 232 -9.09 -12.98 3.75
CA LEU A 232 -9.17 -14.21 2.97
C LEU A 232 -10.23 -14.02 1.88
N VAL A 233 -9.84 -14.20 0.63
CA VAL A 233 -10.74 -14.26 -0.52
C VAL A 233 -11.08 -15.73 -0.78
N VAL A 234 -12.37 -16.01 -0.98
CA VAL A 234 -12.85 -17.34 -1.35
C VAL A 234 -13.87 -17.21 -2.47
N ILE A 235 -13.73 -18.03 -3.52
CA ILE A 235 -14.74 -18.19 -4.56
C ILE A 235 -15.11 -19.67 -4.59
N THR A 236 -16.41 -19.96 -4.54
CA THR A 236 -16.92 -21.34 -4.56
C THR A 236 -17.25 -21.80 -5.99
N LYS A 237 -17.36 -23.11 -6.15
CA LYS A 237 -17.78 -23.78 -7.40
C LYS A 237 -19.24 -23.49 -7.77
N GLU A 238 -19.99 -22.79 -6.93
CA GLU A 238 -21.37 -22.38 -7.23
C GLU A 238 -21.45 -21.19 -8.19
N VAL A 239 -20.33 -20.53 -8.49
CA VAL A 239 -20.25 -19.63 -9.65
C VAL A 239 -20.36 -20.44 -10.93
N LEU A 240 -21.15 -19.96 -11.89
CA LEU A 240 -21.42 -20.64 -13.14
C LEU A 240 -20.66 -19.99 -14.30
N ASP A 241 -20.30 -20.80 -15.30
CA ASP A 241 -19.85 -20.30 -16.58
C ASP A 241 -21.03 -19.84 -17.46
N ILE A 242 -20.74 -19.23 -18.61
CA ILE A 242 -21.77 -18.77 -19.55
C ILE A 242 -22.63 -19.90 -20.17
N ASN A 243 -22.23 -21.16 -20.00
CA ASN A 243 -22.98 -22.34 -20.43
C ASN A 243 -23.86 -22.92 -19.30
N GLY A 244 -23.80 -22.34 -18.10
CA GLY A 244 -24.50 -22.81 -16.91
C GLY A 244 -23.78 -23.94 -16.16
N ASP A 245 -22.53 -24.25 -16.51
CA ASP A 245 -21.72 -25.24 -15.83
C ASP A 245 -21.02 -24.62 -14.59
N PRO A 246 -20.97 -25.31 -13.44
CA PRO A 246 -20.13 -24.92 -12.31
C PRO A 246 -18.67 -24.73 -12.69
N ILE A 247 -18.03 -23.67 -12.18
CA ILE A 247 -16.58 -23.53 -12.30
C ILE A 247 -15.86 -24.64 -11.53
N ILE A 248 -14.65 -24.96 -11.95
CA ILE A 248 -13.79 -25.94 -11.26
C ILE A 248 -12.59 -25.24 -10.61
N GLN A 249 -11.78 -25.99 -9.87
CA GLN A 249 -10.48 -25.51 -9.39
C GLN A 249 -9.48 -25.43 -10.54
N ASP A 250 -8.55 -24.48 -10.48
CA ASP A 250 -7.35 -24.52 -11.34
C ASP A 250 -6.64 -25.87 -11.16
N PRO A 251 -6.11 -26.50 -12.23
CA PRO A 251 -5.41 -27.77 -12.12
C PRO A 251 -4.28 -27.77 -11.09
N ILE A 252 -3.52 -26.67 -10.98
CA ILE A 252 -2.44 -26.51 -10.01
C ILE A 252 -3.01 -26.29 -8.62
N TYR A 253 -4.05 -25.45 -8.47
CA TYR A 253 -4.71 -25.27 -7.17
C TYR A 253 -5.29 -26.58 -6.64
N ARG A 254 -5.93 -27.38 -7.50
CA ARG A 254 -6.46 -28.71 -7.17
C ARG A 254 -5.35 -29.64 -6.66
N ASP A 255 -4.22 -29.69 -7.36
CA ASP A 255 -3.08 -30.49 -6.92
C ASP A 255 -2.50 -29.95 -5.60
N ILE A 256 -2.55 -28.64 -5.35
CA ILE A 256 -2.09 -28.03 -4.09
C ILE A 256 -3.04 -28.33 -2.93
N ALA A 257 -4.35 -28.16 -3.12
CA ALA A 257 -5.39 -28.30 -2.11
C ALA A 257 -5.60 -29.75 -1.65
N ASP A 258 -5.34 -30.73 -2.52
CA ASP A 258 -5.44 -32.14 -2.17
C ASP A 258 -4.09 -32.68 -1.63
N PRO A 259 -4.00 -33.03 -0.33
CA PRO A 259 -2.76 -33.53 0.26
C PRO A 259 -2.28 -34.86 -0.33
N GLU A 260 -3.19 -35.66 -0.91
CA GLU A 260 -2.88 -36.98 -1.50
C GLU A 260 -2.35 -36.89 -2.93
N ARG A 261 -2.51 -35.73 -3.59
CA ARG A 261 -2.03 -35.54 -4.97
C ARG A 261 -0.52 -35.29 -5.01
N VAL A 262 0.12 -35.71 -6.10
CA VAL A 262 1.54 -35.46 -6.33
C VAL A 262 1.74 -34.04 -6.85
N LEU A 263 2.61 -33.27 -6.22
CA LEU A 263 2.99 -31.94 -6.69
C LEU A 263 3.95 -32.04 -7.88
N GLY A 264 3.61 -31.38 -8.99
CA GLY A 264 4.50 -31.30 -10.16
C GLY A 264 5.81 -30.55 -9.90
N ASN A 265 5.81 -29.61 -8.94
CA ASN A 265 7.00 -28.90 -8.46
C ASN A 265 7.00 -28.81 -6.93
N PRO A 266 7.44 -29.86 -6.21
CA PRO A 266 7.31 -29.92 -4.76
C PRO A 266 8.10 -28.83 -4.04
N THR A 267 9.24 -28.39 -4.59
CA THR A 267 10.05 -27.32 -3.98
C THR A 267 9.30 -25.99 -3.95
N ALA A 268 8.61 -25.63 -5.03
CA ALA A 268 7.84 -24.39 -5.09
C ALA A 268 6.46 -24.52 -4.42
N LEU A 269 5.83 -25.69 -4.52
CA LEU A 269 4.41 -25.87 -4.17
C LEU A 269 4.16 -26.41 -2.77
N ALA A 270 5.11 -27.09 -2.12
CA ALA A 270 4.89 -27.64 -0.78
C ALA A 270 4.58 -26.55 0.28
N PRO A 271 5.26 -25.38 0.29
CA PRO A 271 4.88 -24.29 1.18
C PRO A 271 3.47 -23.74 0.89
N VAL A 272 3.10 -23.66 -0.38
CA VAL A 272 1.76 -23.19 -0.80
C VAL A 272 0.68 -24.20 -0.41
N ARG A 273 0.92 -25.51 -0.57
CA ARG A 273 0.03 -26.57 -0.08
C ARG A 273 -0.17 -26.44 1.41
N LYS A 274 0.90 -26.24 2.18
CA LYS A 274 0.81 -26.10 3.63
C LYS A 274 -0.14 -24.95 4.02
N ILE A 275 -0.03 -23.77 3.41
CA ILE A 275 -0.93 -22.66 3.74
C ILE A 275 -2.36 -22.87 3.23
N VAL A 276 -2.56 -23.51 2.09
CA VAL A 276 -3.91 -23.85 1.59
C VAL A 276 -4.61 -24.81 2.56
N ASP A 277 -3.97 -25.95 2.85
CA ASP A 277 -4.52 -27.04 3.66
C ASP A 277 -4.61 -26.69 5.15
N SER A 278 -3.61 -25.99 5.71
CA SER A 278 -3.61 -25.70 7.15
C SER A 278 -4.27 -24.38 7.53
N PHE A 279 -4.59 -23.52 6.55
CA PHE A 279 -5.05 -22.16 6.85
C PHE A 279 -6.18 -21.69 5.92
N TRP A 280 -5.95 -21.49 4.62
CA TRP A 280 -6.96 -20.84 3.77
C TRP A 280 -8.28 -21.61 3.69
N GLU A 281 -8.25 -22.90 3.35
CA GLU A 281 -9.48 -23.69 3.25
C GLU A 281 -10.11 -23.97 4.62
N LYS A 282 -9.31 -24.15 5.68
CA LYS A 282 -9.81 -24.35 7.06
C LYS A 282 -10.53 -23.12 7.60
N VAL A 283 -9.99 -21.93 7.35
CA VAL A 283 -10.63 -20.67 7.75
C VAL A 283 -11.89 -20.42 6.93
N ALA A 284 -11.87 -20.71 5.62
CA ALA A 284 -13.06 -20.63 4.76
C ALA A 284 -14.17 -21.57 5.26
N ALA A 285 -13.85 -22.85 5.50
CA ALA A 285 -14.79 -23.85 6.00
C ALA A 285 -15.35 -23.49 7.39
N SER A 286 -14.51 -22.92 8.27
CA SER A 286 -14.97 -22.37 9.55
C SER A 286 -15.98 -21.24 9.36
N PHE A 287 -15.73 -20.33 8.41
CA PHE A 287 -16.68 -19.27 8.08
C PHE A 287 -17.98 -19.80 7.49
N PHE A 288 -17.94 -20.86 6.68
CA PHE A 288 -19.13 -21.46 6.08
C PHE A 288 -20.18 -21.91 7.10
N GLY A 289 -19.80 -22.11 8.37
CA GLY A 289 -20.75 -22.26 9.46
C GLY A 289 -21.76 -21.11 9.63
N VAL A 290 -21.49 -19.91 9.08
CA VAL A 290 -22.43 -18.78 9.03
C VAL A 290 -23.47 -18.97 7.91
N PRO A 291 -23.13 -18.97 6.61
CA PRO A 291 -24.11 -19.18 5.55
C PRO A 291 -24.83 -20.53 5.64
N ASN A 292 -24.18 -21.58 6.19
CA ASN A 292 -24.80 -22.89 6.35
C ASN A 292 -25.99 -22.91 7.31
N GLN A 293 -26.16 -21.89 8.17
CA GLN A 293 -27.38 -21.73 8.98
C GLN A 293 -28.63 -21.56 8.11
N ALA A 294 -28.49 -21.06 6.89
CA ALA A 294 -29.55 -20.91 5.90
C ALA A 294 -29.52 -22.00 4.81
N ARG A 295 -28.63 -23.00 4.91
CA ARG A 295 -28.41 -24.03 3.87
C ARG A 295 -28.46 -25.47 4.45
N PRO A 296 -29.58 -25.92 5.04
CA PRO A 296 -29.66 -27.21 5.72
C PRO A 296 -29.43 -28.42 4.79
N ASP A 297 -29.79 -28.30 3.50
CA ASP A 297 -29.75 -29.40 2.53
C ASP A 297 -28.57 -29.31 1.53
N ASN A 298 -27.79 -28.22 1.58
CA ASN A 298 -26.67 -27.98 0.66
C ASN A 298 -25.57 -27.17 1.35
N THR A 299 -24.99 -27.72 2.41
CA THR A 299 -23.96 -27.05 3.20
C THR A 299 -22.67 -26.88 2.41
N LEU A 300 -22.08 -25.69 2.44
CA LEU A 300 -20.75 -25.43 1.91
C LEU A 300 -19.67 -26.10 2.77
N THR A 301 -18.70 -26.69 2.09
CA THR A 301 -17.54 -27.42 2.64
C THR A 301 -16.26 -27.02 1.88
N GLU A 302 -15.11 -27.54 2.30
CA GLU A 302 -13.83 -27.34 1.58
C GLU A 302 -13.91 -27.80 0.12
N ASN A 303 -14.68 -28.85 -0.17
CA ASN A 303 -14.86 -29.37 -1.52
C ASN A 303 -15.56 -28.39 -2.46
N ASP A 304 -16.27 -27.39 -1.93
CA ASP A 304 -16.98 -26.39 -2.71
C ASP A 304 -16.09 -25.20 -3.08
N ILE A 305 -14.84 -25.16 -2.60
CA ILE A 305 -13.90 -24.06 -2.89
C ILE A 305 -13.31 -24.23 -4.29
N ALA A 306 -13.47 -23.21 -5.16
CA ALA A 306 -12.80 -23.14 -6.46
C ALA A 306 -11.42 -22.49 -6.34
N VAL A 307 -11.29 -21.47 -5.49
CA VAL A 307 -10.00 -20.90 -5.07
C VAL A 307 -10.16 -20.21 -3.73
N SER A 308 -9.13 -20.28 -2.89
CA SER A 308 -8.96 -19.40 -1.74
C SER A 308 -7.52 -18.88 -1.66
N TYR A 309 -7.36 -17.63 -1.24
CA TYR A 309 -6.06 -17.00 -1.01
C TYR A 309 -6.21 -15.81 -0.06
N SER A 310 -5.13 -15.40 0.61
CA SER A 310 -5.16 -14.22 1.48
C SER A 310 -4.35 -13.05 0.92
N PHE A 311 -4.70 -11.85 1.36
CA PHE A 311 -3.88 -10.66 1.25
C PHE A 311 -3.95 -9.85 2.55
N THR A 312 -2.89 -9.14 2.88
CA THR A 312 -2.82 -8.33 4.10
C THR A 312 -2.72 -6.86 3.73
N THR A 313 -3.64 -6.03 4.20
CA THR A 313 -3.62 -4.58 3.98
C THR A 313 -2.43 -3.94 4.69
N SER A 314 -1.87 -2.91 4.06
CA SER A 314 -0.81 -2.09 4.62
C SER A 314 -1.25 -1.30 5.86
N ASN A 315 -0.27 -0.84 6.64
CA ASN A 315 -0.46 0.24 7.62
C ASN A 315 0.31 1.52 7.24
N ASP A 316 0.70 1.67 5.97
CA ASP A 316 1.61 2.75 5.52
C ASP A 316 1.04 4.17 5.68
N GLN A 317 -0.26 4.31 5.95
CA GLN A 317 -0.84 5.58 6.43
C GLN A 317 -0.15 6.12 7.69
N ARG A 318 0.46 5.23 8.50
CA ARG A 318 1.23 5.61 9.68
C ARG A 318 2.63 6.15 9.37
N VAL A 319 3.20 5.90 8.19
CA VAL A 319 4.59 6.26 7.89
C VAL A 319 4.84 7.76 8.07
N LEU A 320 4.03 8.61 7.43
CA LEU A 320 4.17 10.06 7.57
C LEU A 320 3.89 10.54 9.00
N GLN A 321 2.93 9.93 9.69
CA GLN A 321 2.65 10.22 11.09
C GLN A 321 3.85 9.90 11.98
N TYR A 322 4.49 8.74 11.77
CA TYR A 322 5.66 8.32 12.54
C TYR A 322 6.90 9.14 12.23
N ILE A 323 7.06 9.64 11.00
CA ILE A 323 8.13 10.59 10.67
C ILE A 323 7.90 11.90 11.43
N ALA A 324 6.65 12.40 11.47
CA ALA A 324 6.29 13.64 12.14
C ALA A 324 6.32 13.52 13.68
N ASP A 325 5.96 12.35 14.22
CA ASP A 325 6.00 12.01 15.64
C ASP A 325 6.70 10.66 15.86
N PRO A 326 8.05 10.64 15.91
CA PRO A 326 8.82 9.42 16.17
C PRO A 326 8.49 8.79 17.52
N LYS A 327 7.99 9.55 18.50
CA LYS A 327 7.61 9.01 19.82
C LYS A 327 6.45 8.03 19.68
N ALA A 328 5.46 8.36 18.84
CA ALA A 328 4.35 7.46 18.55
C ALA A 328 4.84 6.12 17.97
N PHE A 329 5.78 6.14 17.02
CA PHE A 329 6.37 4.93 16.46
C PHE A 329 7.00 4.03 17.54
N PHE A 330 7.89 4.60 18.37
CA PHE A 330 8.58 3.82 19.41
C PHE A 330 7.60 3.29 20.45
N LYS A 331 6.63 4.11 20.90
CA LYS A 331 5.61 3.69 21.86
C LYS A 331 4.76 2.55 21.29
N GLU A 332 4.23 2.70 20.09
CA GLU A 332 3.39 1.67 19.46
C GLU A 332 4.17 0.38 19.20
N THR A 333 5.45 0.48 18.82
CA THR A 333 6.32 -0.70 18.62
C THR A 333 6.56 -1.45 19.93
N ILE A 334 6.81 -0.73 21.04
CA ILE A 334 6.96 -1.34 22.37
C ILE A 334 5.68 -2.10 22.77
N LEU A 335 4.51 -1.44 22.64
CA LEU A 335 3.23 -2.04 23.02
C LEU A 335 2.86 -3.24 22.13
N GLY A 336 3.05 -3.12 20.81
CA GLY A 336 2.82 -4.21 19.86
C GLY A 336 3.74 -5.40 20.13
N SER A 337 5.01 -5.15 20.44
CA SER A 337 5.98 -6.20 20.77
C SER A 337 5.63 -6.91 22.08
N ALA A 338 5.20 -6.17 23.10
CA ALA A 338 4.74 -6.74 24.37
C ALA A 338 3.52 -7.65 24.16
N ARG A 339 2.53 -7.20 23.36
CA ARG A 339 1.36 -8.02 23.00
C ARG A 339 1.77 -9.29 22.28
N PHE A 340 2.52 -9.14 21.18
CA PHE A 340 2.88 -10.25 20.31
C PHE A 340 3.71 -11.30 21.06
N LYS A 341 4.66 -10.85 21.88
CA LYS A 341 5.47 -11.74 22.72
C LYS A 341 4.60 -12.51 23.72
N ALA A 342 3.73 -11.84 24.47
CA ALA A 342 2.90 -12.50 25.47
C ALA A 342 1.96 -13.54 24.85
N VAL A 343 1.39 -13.24 23.68
CA VAL A 343 0.55 -14.20 22.93
C VAL A 343 1.39 -15.37 22.43
N SER A 344 2.58 -15.10 21.88
CA SER A 344 3.48 -16.16 21.41
C SER A 344 3.90 -17.10 22.55
N ASP A 345 4.33 -16.55 23.69
CA ASP A 345 4.73 -17.32 24.87
C ASP A 345 3.55 -18.19 25.40
N ALA A 346 2.33 -17.63 25.46
CA ALA A 346 1.15 -18.38 25.91
C ALA A 346 0.78 -19.53 24.95
N ARG A 347 1.00 -19.34 23.64
CA ARG A 347 0.81 -20.37 22.63
C ARG A 347 1.86 -21.47 22.71
N GLU A 348 3.13 -21.12 22.93
CA GLU A 348 4.19 -22.09 23.18
C GLU A 348 3.90 -22.91 24.45
N GLY A 349 3.23 -22.30 25.43
CA GLY A 349 2.66 -22.98 26.60
C GLY A 349 1.41 -23.85 26.34
N GLY A 350 0.94 -23.94 25.09
CA GLY A 350 -0.19 -24.78 24.67
C GLY A 350 -1.56 -24.10 24.59
N THR A 351 -1.64 -22.79 24.82
CA THR A 351 -2.91 -22.05 24.73
C THR A 351 -3.28 -21.81 23.26
N THR A 352 -4.47 -22.24 22.81
CA THR A 352 -4.92 -22.05 21.42
C THR A 352 -6.22 -21.26 21.29
N ASP A 353 -6.95 -21.05 22.39
CA ASP A 353 -8.20 -20.29 22.38
C ASP A 353 -7.96 -18.80 22.14
N PHE A 354 -8.64 -18.24 21.15
CA PHE A 354 -8.45 -16.84 20.74
C PHE A 354 -8.77 -15.85 21.88
N PHE A 355 -9.87 -16.02 22.60
CA PHE A 355 -10.30 -15.03 23.61
C PHE A 355 -9.36 -15.01 24.81
N THR A 356 -8.83 -16.18 25.19
CA THR A 356 -7.80 -16.33 26.21
C THR A 356 -6.52 -15.62 25.77
N LEU A 357 -6.03 -15.90 24.55
CA LEU A 357 -4.85 -15.24 23.99
C LEU A 357 -5.06 -13.72 23.87
N TYR A 358 -6.23 -13.26 23.43
CA TYR A 358 -6.55 -11.84 23.30
C TYR A 358 -6.51 -11.14 24.65
N THR A 359 -7.01 -11.79 25.70
CA THR A 359 -6.92 -11.30 27.08
C THR A 359 -5.47 -11.21 27.56
N VAL A 360 -4.67 -12.25 27.31
CA VAL A 360 -3.22 -12.24 27.63
C VAL A 360 -2.52 -11.08 26.94
N GLY A 361 -2.74 -10.90 25.64
CA GLY A 361 -2.17 -9.81 24.87
C GLY A 361 -2.58 -8.43 25.38
N ASN A 362 -3.86 -8.22 25.72
CA ASN A 362 -4.34 -6.95 26.28
C ASN A 362 -3.72 -6.65 27.65
N ASN A 363 -3.61 -7.64 28.54
CA ASN A 363 -2.98 -7.47 29.83
C ASN A 363 -1.49 -7.10 29.70
N ALA A 364 -0.78 -7.68 28.73
CA ALA A 364 0.61 -7.32 28.43
C ALA A 364 0.75 -5.87 27.95
N VAL A 365 -0.17 -5.40 27.10
CA VAL A 365 -0.21 -3.99 26.67
C VAL A 365 -0.45 -3.05 27.86
N ILE A 366 -1.43 -3.36 28.71
CA ILE A 366 -1.74 -2.55 29.90
C ILE A 366 -0.53 -2.44 30.82
N ALA A 367 0.20 -3.56 31.03
CA ALA A 367 1.41 -3.56 31.84
C ALA A 367 2.52 -2.71 31.20
N ALA A 368 2.76 -2.86 29.89
CA ALA A 368 3.81 -2.13 29.17
C ALA A 368 3.53 -0.62 29.04
N ASP A 369 2.27 -0.21 28.92
CA ASP A 369 1.90 1.21 28.73
C ASP A 369 2.32 2.11 29.91
N THR A 370 2.46 1.53 31.11
CA THR A 370 2.95 2.26 32.30
C THR A 370 4.36 2.84 32.15
N VAL A 371 5.19 2.26 31.27
CA VAL A 371 6.59 2.68 31.04
C VAL A 371 6.89 3.07 29.58
N ALA A 372 6.05 2.64 28.63
CA ALA A 372 6.30 2.80 27.20
C ALA A 372 6.48 4.26 26.77
N ASP A 373 5.75 5.20 27.39
CA ASP A 373 5.85 6.63 27.06
C ASP A 373 7.23 7.22 27.40
N GLY A 374 7.75 6.89 28.60
CA GLY A 374 9.07 7.33 29.05
C GLY A 374 10.20 6.67 28.26
N GLN A 375 10.05 5.38 27.94
CA GLN A 375 11.00 4.67 27.08
C GLN A 375 11.05 5.27 25.67
N ALA A 376 9.89 5.51 25.05
CA ALA A 376 9.80 6.14 23.73
C ALA A 376 10.43 7.54 23.74
N ALA A 377 10.16 8.37 24.75
CA ALA A 377 10.78 9.67 24.90
C ALA A 377 12.31 9.59 25.03
N GLY A 378 12.81 8.62 25.79
CA GLY A 378 14.25 8.35 25.93
C GLY A 378 14.91 7.98 24.60
N LEU A 379 14.27 7.10 23.81
CA LEU A 379 14.75 6.70 22.48
C LEU A 379 14.77 7.88 21.51
N VAL A 380 13.70 8.69 21.47
CA VAL A 380 13.66 9.91 20.64
C VAL A 380 14.79 10.86 21.03
N GLY A 381 15.02 11.10 22.33
CA GLY A 381 16.10 11.96 22.80
C GLY A 381 17.49 11.44 22.41
N ALA A 382 17.72 10.13 22.57
CA ALA A 382 18.98 9.48 22.20
C ALA A 382 19.23 9.57 20.69
N PHE A 383 18.25 9.22 19.85
CA PHE A 383 18.42 9.22 18.39
C PHE A 383 18.40 10.62 17.77
N THR A 384 17.76 11.59 18.41
CA THR A 384 17.89 13.01 18.04
C THR A 384 19.30 13.52 18.31
N THR A 385 19.85 13.20 19.49
CA THR A 385 21.24 13.57 19.85
C THR A 385 22.26 12.92 18.90
N ALA A 386 22.01 11.67 18.50
CA ALA A 386 22.82 10.95 17.52
C ALA A 386 22.60 11.41 16.06
N LYS A 387 21.68 12.35 15.81
CA LYS A 387 21.29 12.84 14.47
C LYS A 387 20.85 11.72 13.51
N LEU A 388 20.16 10.72 14.04
CA LEU A 388 19.67 9.59 13.26
C LEU A 388 18.23 9.76 12.80
N LEU A 389 17.39 10.47 13.57
CA LEU A 389 16.00 10.72 13.23
C LEU A 389 15.87 11.84 12.18
N PRO A 390 14.90 11.74 11.24
CA PRO A 390 14.59 12.78 10.26
C PRO A 390 13.77 13.94 10.88
N THR A 391 13.96 14.22 12.18
CA THR A 391 13.21 15.25 12.90
C THR A 391 13.53 16.63 12.30
N PRO A 392 12.53 17.49 12.04
CA PRO A 392 12.76 18.86 11.63
C PRO A 392 13.72 19.58 12.60
N ALA A 393 14.77 20.15 12.04
CA ALA A 393 15.77 20.93 12.78
C ALA A 393 15.83 22.35 12.20
N ASP A 394 16.24 23.31 13.04
CA ASP A 394 16.41 24.69 12.63
C ASP A 394 17.41 24.79 11.44
N GLN A 395 16.93 25.39 10.34
CA GLN A 395 17.71 25.64 9.12
C GLN A 395 18.06 27.13 8.94
N SER A 396 17.77 27.99 9.92
CA SER A 396 18.00 29.44 9.82
C SER A 396 19.45 29.81 9.45
N SER A 397 20.42 29.01 9.87
CA SER A 397 21.84 29.21 9.54
C SER A 397 22.21 29.01 8.07
N THR A 398 21.37 28.32 7.30
CA THR A 398 21.55 28.13 5.84
C THR A 398 20.74 29.13 5.03
N ALA A 399 19.89 29.93 5.69
CA ALA A 399 19.10 30.93 5.02
C ALA A 399 19.96 32.15 4.64
N ALA A 400 19.95 32.52 3.37
CA ALA A 400 20.64 33.68 2.84
C ALA A 400 19.63 34.60 2.17
N PHE A 401 19.49 35.82 2.69
CA PHE A 401 18.52 36.80 2.22
C PHE A 401 19.19 37.99 1.55
N GLY A 402 18.57 38.49 0.48
CA GLY A 402 18.94 39.74 -0.16
C GLY A 402 18.48 40.96 0.63
N VAL A 403 18.61 42.13 0.01
CA VAL A 403 18.13 43.39 0.59
C VAL A 403 16.59 43.42 0.55
N PRO A 404 15.90 43.82 1.62
CA PRO A 404 14.45 44.03 1.59
C PRO A 404 14.04 45.07 0.55
N GLN A 405 12.98 44.79 -0.18
CA GLN A 405 12.39 45.68 -1.18
C GLN A 405 10.91 45.88 -0.89
N ASP A 406 10.36 47.03 -1.27
CA ASP A 406 8.90 47.18 -1.22
C ASP A 406 8.25 46.22 -2.22
N VAL A 407 7.24 45.46 -1.79
CA VAL A 407 6.62 44.43 -2.63
C VAL A 407 6.00 45.00 -3.92
N THR A 408 5.55 46.26 -3.90
CA THR A 408 4.97 46.91 -5.09
C THR A 408 6.02 47.27 -6.14
N GLN A 409 7.30 47.32 -5.77
CA GLN A 409 8.42 47.45 -6.71
C GLN A 409 8.81 46.10 -7.30
N VAL A 410 8.56 44.99 -6.60
CA VAL A 410 8.85 43.63 -7.08
C VAL A 410 7.72 43.10 -7.97
N SER A 411 6.47 43.48 -7.69
CA SER A 411 5.30 43.05 -8.46
C SER A 411 4.30 44.18 -8.65
N ALA A 412 4.10 44.58 -9.91
CA ALA A 412 3.06 45.55 -10.28
C ALA A 412 1.64 45.05 -9.99
N ILE A 413 1.44 43.74 -9.86
CA ILE A 413 0.13 43.18 -9.47
C ILE A 413 -0.08 43.37 -7.96
N ALA A 414 0.98 43.29 -7.15
CA ALA A 414 0.87 43.49 -5.70
C ALA A 414 0.38 44.91 -5.34
N SER A 415 0.67 45.92 -6.17
CA SER A 415 0.19 47.30 -5.95
C SER A 415 -1.33 47.46 -6.06
N GLN A 416 -2.06 46.44 -6.53
CA GLN A 416 -3.53 46.42 -6.50
C GLN A 416 -4.07 46.00 -5.13
N PHE A 417 -3.24 45.41 -4.28
CA PHE A 417 -3.63 44.81 -2.99
C PHE A 417 -2.99 45.50 -1.79
N VAL A 418 -1.85 46.17 -1.97
CA VAL A 418 -1.12 46.85 -0.91
C VAL A 418 -0.51 48.14 -1.44
N ASP A 419 -0.60 49.20 -0.63
CA ASP A 419 0.01 50.49 -0.95
C ASP A 419 1.54 50.44 -0.79
N PHE A 420 2.23 51.28 -1.55
CA PHE A 420 3.67 51.48 -1.40
C PHE A 420 4.04 51.86 0.05
N GLY A 421 5.13 51.29 0.55
CA GLY A 421 5.68 51.50 1.89
C GLY A 421 4.98 50.72 2.99
N LYS A 422 4.12 49.76 2.67
CA LYS A 422 3.36 48.98 3.67
C LYS A 422 3.93 47.59 3.92
N VAL A 423 4.48 46.94 2.90
CA VAL A 423 5.00 45.57 3.01
C VAL A 423 6.36 45.48 2.34
N ASN A 424 7.32 44.98 3.09
CA ASN A 424 8.60 44.57 2.57
C ASN A 424 8.53 43.11 2.10
N LEU A 425 9.25 42.85 1.02
CA LEU A 425 9.55 41.54 0.50
C LEU A 425 11.05 41.32 0.58
N VAL A 426 11.46 40.19 1.13
CA VAL A 426 12.84 39.72 1.05
C VAL A 426 12.88 38.37 0.36
N GLN A 427 13.80 38.22 -0.59
CA GLN A 427 14.01 36.99 -1.34
C GLN A 427 15.37 36.41 -0.97
N GLY A 428 15.47 35.09 -1.01
CA GLY A 428 16.66 34.39 -0.57
C GLY A 428 16.67 32.93 -0.95
N THR A 429 17.56 32.19 -0.30
CA THR A 429 17.64 30.73 -0.36
C THR A 429 17.67 30.14 1.04
N ILE A 430 17.29 28.87 1.19
CA ILE A 430 17.44 28.08 2.42
C ILE A 430 17.78 26.64 2.02
N ASP A 431 18.67 25.98 2.75
CA ASP A 431 18.97 24.57 2.51
C ASP A 431 17.99 23.69 3.28
N LEU A 432 17.35 22.74 2.58
CA LEU A 432 16.40 21.79 3.16
C LEU A 432 16.87 20.34 2.98
N PRO A 433 16.68 19.46 3.98
CA PRO A 433 17.00 18.05 3.84
C PRO A 433 16.08 17.39 2.81
N TYR A 434 16.65 16.59 1.92
CA TYR A 434 15.93 15.87 0.87
C TYR A 434 16.13 14.36 0.96
N TYR A 435 15.07 13.60 0.68
CA TYR A 435 15.00 12.15 0.94
C TYR A 435 14.70 11.32 -0.32
N LEU A 436 14.41 11.96 -1.45
CA LEU A 436 14.19 11.32 -2.75
C LEU A 436 15.43 11.45 -3.65
N GLY A 437 15.32 10.98 -4.90
CA GLY A 437 16.37 11.12 -5.90
C GLY A 437 16.62 12.56 -6.32
N VAL A 438 17.89 13.00 -6.27
CA VAL A 438 18.32 14.26 -6.86
C VAL A 438 18.91 14.01 -8.25
N PRO A 439 18.43 14.73 -9.30
CA PRO A 439 19.03 14.69 -10.63
C PRO A 439 20.51 15.08 -10.60
N THR A 440 21.31 14.39 -11.41
CA THR A 440 22.74 14.70 -11.59
C THR A 440 23.00 15.70 -12.73
N GLY A 441 21.96 16.05 -13.48
CA GLY A 441 22.01 16.94 -14.64
C GLY A 441 20.60 17.28 -15.13
N SER A 442 20.52 17.95 -16.28
CA SER A 442 19.29 18.53 -16.83
C SER A 442 18.71 17.75 -18.02
N SER A 443 19.30 16.62 -18.41
CA SER A 443 18.70 15.76 -19.43
C SER A 443 17.46 15.03 -18.89
N ASP A 444 16.54 14.65 -19.77
CA ASP A 444 15.32 13.91 -19.38
C ASP A 444 15.66 12.62 -18.59
N ALA A 445 16.73 11.92 -18.98
CA ALA A 445 17.19 10.71 -18.30
C ALA A 445 17.74 10.98 -16.89
N GLU A 446 18.37 12.13 -16.67
CA GLU A 446 18.88 12.53 -15.35
C GLU A 446 17.76 13.08 -14.47
N GLY A 447 16.80 13.82 -15.06
CA GLY A 447 15.63 14.36 -14.38
C GLY A 447 14.61 13.29 -13.97
N SER A 448 14.55 12.15 -14.67
CA SER A 448 13.56 11.10 -14.40
C SER A 448 13.66 10.52 -12.98
N VAL A 449 14.80 10.67 -12.30
CA VAL A 449 15.03 10.18 -10.93
C VAL A 449 14.06 10.76 -9.91
N ILE A 450 13.47 11.93 -10.18
CA ILE A 450 12.43 12.54 -9.34
C ILE A 450 11.18 11.65 -9.29
N ASN A 451 10.87 10.99 -10.42
CA ASN A 451 9.69 10.15 -10.56
C ASN A 451 9.98 8.65 -10.42
N THR A 452 11.24 8.24 -10.54
CA THR A 452 11.61 6.81 -10.56
C THR A 452 12.32 6.33 -9.30
N LYS A 453 12.79 7.23 -8.42
CA LYS A 453 13.38 6.83 -7.13
C LYS A 453 12.36 6.94 -5.99
N SER A 454 12.43 5.99 -5.07
CA SER A 454 11.65 5.95 -3.84
C SER A 454 12.52 6.32 -2.64
N TRP A 455 11.88 6.64 -1.51
CA TRP A 455 12.59 6.73 -0.24
C TRP A 455 13.30 5.43 0.09
N THR A 456 14.48 5.54 0.71
CA THR A 456 15.26 4.40 1.20
C THR A 456 15.32 4.46 2.72
N ALA A 457 15.06 3.34 3.39
CA ALA A 457 15.14 3.25 4.85
C ALA A 457 16.54 3.58 5.39
N ASN A 458 16.59 4.27 6.53
CA ASN A 458 17.83 4.52 7.26
C ASN A 458 18.30 3.27 8.03
N ALA A 459 19.21 2.50 7.42
CA ALA A 459 19.69 1.24 7.99
C ALA A 459 20.42 1.40 9.34
N ALA A 460 21.17 2.49 9.54
CA ALA A 460 21.87 2.73 10.80
C ALA A 460 20.89 2.99 11.95
N LEU A 461 19.84 3.76 11.70
CA LEU A 461 18.77 3.96 12.67
C LEU A 461 17.97 2.67 12.89
N ALA A 462 17.67 1.89 11.85
CA ALA A 462 16.96 0.62 11.99
C ALA A 462 17.73 -0.37 12.86
N ALA A 463 19.04 -0.52 12.65
CA ALA A 463 19.87 -1.37 13.49
C ALA A 463 19.87 -0.91 14.96
N ALA A 464 20.14 0.39 15.20
CA ALA A 464 20.17 0.93 16.56
C ALA A 464 18.79 0.85 17.26
N ALA A 465 17.71 1.12 16.53
CA ALA A 465 16.35 1.02 17.06
C ALA A 465 15.97 -0.43 17.38
N GLY A 466 16.27 -1.36 16.47
CA GLY A 466 16.03 -2.79 16.66
C GLY A 466 16.70 -3.33 17.91
N ASP A 467 17.97 -3.00 18.11
CA ASP A 467 18.74 -3.39 19.31
C ASP A 467 18.12 -2.86 20.61
N GLN A 468 17.70 -1.59 20.64
CA GLN A 468 17.10 -0.99 21.83
C GLN A 468 15.69 -1.51 22.12
N LEU A 469 14.93 -1.86 21.08
CA LEU A 469 13.57 -2.36 21.19
C LEU A 469 13.52 -3.89 21.40
N GLY A 470 14.62 -4.59 21.14
CA GLY A 470 14.64 -6.06 21.14
C GLY A 470 13.82 -6.66 20.00
N VAL A 471 13.78 -5.98 18.84
CA VAL A 471 13.05 -6.43 17.66
C VAL A 471 13.96 -6.50 16.45
N GLU A 472 13.71 -7.46 15.57
CA GLU A 472 14.40 -7.54 14.28
C GLU A 472 13.67 -6.66 13.27
N LEU A 473 14.43 -5.80 12.58
CA LEU A 473 13.94 -4.96 11.51
C LEU A 473 14.69 -5.31 10.23
N ALA A 474 13.97 -5.67 9.17
CA ALA A 474 14.54 -6.00 7.86
C ALA A 474 15.43 -4.86 7.30
N GLN A 475 15.09 -3.62 7.65
CA GLN A 475 15.79 -2.39 7.24
C GLN A 475 17.13 -2.20 7.95
N SER A 476 17.46 -2.97 9.00
CA SER A 476 18.76 -2.91 9.68
C SER A 476 19.95 -3.20 8.75
N SER A 477 19.70 -3.86 7.62
CA SER A 477 20.64 -4.06 6.53
C SER A 477 20.03 -3.68 5.20
N SER A 478 20.67 -2.76 4.48
CA SER A 478 20.23 -2.35 3.14
C SER A 478 20.43 -3.41 2.06
N ALA A 479 21.16 -4.50 2.37
CA ALA A 479 21.25 -5.69 1.53
C ALA A 479 20.02 -6.59 1.68
N VAL A 480 19.32 -6.48 2.81
CA VAL A 480 18.04 -7.13 3.08
C VAL A 480 16.93 -6.22 2.54
N SER A 481 16.52 -5.18 3.27
CA SER A 481 15.43 -4.29 2.86
C SER A 481 15.85 -2.83 2.80
N LYS A 482 15.31 -2.12 1.80
CA LYS A 482 15.41 -0.67 1.64
C LYS A 482 14.05 0.02 1.78
N VAL A 483 12.98 -0.76 1.91
CA VAL A 483 11.60 -0.28 1.88
C VAL A 483 11.31 0.51 3.15
N VAL A 484 10.84 1.75 2.98
CA VAL A 484 10.26 2.54 4.06
C VAL A 484 8.81 2.11 4.22
N ASN A 485 8.45 1.60 5.39
CA ASN A 485 7.11 1.10 5.67
C ASN A 485 6.70 1.35 7.12
N TYR A 486 5.49 0.96 7.49
CA TYR A 486 4.98 1.13 8.85
C TYR A 486 5.79 0.40 9.94
N ARG A 487 6.60 -0.63 9.62
CA ARG A 487 7.49 -1.29 10.59
C ARG A 487 8.80 -0.53 10.79
N PHE A 488 9.28 0.16 9.76
CA PHE A 488 10.37 1.08 9.88
C PHE A 488 10.17 2.31 8.96
N PRO A 489 9.67 3.43 9.52
CA PRO A 489 9.13 4.54 8.72
C PRO A 489 10.17 5.61 8.39
N PHE A 490 11.42 5.48 8.86
CA PHE A 490 12.38 6.57 8.80
C PHE A 490 13.26 6.49 7.54
N PRO A 491 13.12 7.43 6.59
CA PRO A 491 13.98 7.47 5.41
C PRO A 491 15.39 7.97 5.76
N THR A 492 16.35 7.60 4.93
CA THR A 492 17.71 8.14 4.97
C THR A 492 17.78 9.45 4.18
N LYS A 493 18.44 10.47 4.74
CA LYS A 493 18.69 11.72 4.03
C LYS A 493 19.62 11.44 2.85
N THR A 494 19.25 11.91 1.66
CA THR A 494 20.07 11.77 0.46
C THR A 494 21.08 12.91 0.37
N GLN A 495 20.62 14.15 0.47
CA GLN A 495 21.43 15.36 0.49
C GLN A 495 20.61 16.54 1.02
N ASP A 496 21.25 17.69 1.22
CA ASP A 496 20.57 18.96 1.38
C ASP A 496 20.37 19.62 0.01
N VAL A 497 19.23 20.28 -0.19
CA VAL A 497 18.88 20.98 -1.43
C VAL A 497 18.62 22.44 -1.10
N THR A 498 19.36 23.33 -1.76
CA THR A 498 19.12 24.77 -1.69
C THR A 498 17.83 25.10 -2.43
N VAL A 499 16.85 25.65 -1.71
CA VAL A 499 15.57 26.08 -2.28
C VAL A 499 15.41 27.59 -2.18
N PRO A 500 14.79 28.24 -3.17
CA PRO A 500 14.38 29.62 -3.06
C PRO A 500 13.35 29.84 -1.95
N ILE A 501 13.49 30.94 -1.23
CA ILE A 501 12.57 31.40 -0.18
C ILE A 501 12.22 32.87 -0.41
N MET A 502 11.00 33.24 -0.04
CA MET A 502 10.46 34.59 -0.11
C MET A 502 9.70 34.87 1.18
N VAL A 503 9.93 36.03 1.80
CA VAL A 503 9.26 36.44 3.04
C VAL A 503 8.65 37.83 2.87
N PHE A 504 7.34 37.93 3.09
CA PHE A 504 6.61 39.19 3.18
C PHE A 504 6.46 39.58 4.64
N TYR A 505 6.66 40.84 4.98
CA TYR A 505 6.45 41.33 6.34
C TYR A 505 6.10 42.83 6.36
N PRO A 506 5.43 43.34 7.42
CA PRO A 506 5.09 44.75 7.50
C PRO A 506 6.32 45.64 7.41
N ALA A 507 6.25 46.69 6.58
CA ALA A 507 7.37 47.61 6.42
C ALA A 507 7.73 48.38 7.70
N SER A 508 6.78 48.47 8.65
CA SER A 508 6.98 49.02 9.98
C SER A 508 7.71 48.08 10.96
N TYR A 509 8.02 46.85 10.55
CA TYR A 509 8.67 45.89 11.41
C TYR A 509 10.13 46.29 11.71
N ASP A 510 10.45 46.45 13.00
CA ASP A 510 11.76 46.91 13.48
C ASP A 510 12.67 45.78 13.99
N GLY A 511 12.23 44.53 13.91
CA GLY A 511 12.99 43.36 14.34
C GLY A 511 12.94 43.07 15.85
N THR A 512 12.25 43.88 16.66
CA THR A 512 12.32 43.76 18.14
C THR A 512 11.44 42.66 18.72
N THR A 513 10.29 42.41 18.10
CA THR A 513 9.33 41.38 18.52
C THR A 513 9.15 40.35 17.42
N PRO A 514 9.27 39.04 17.67
CA PRO A 514 8.99 38.04 16.63
C PRO A 514 7.57 38.22 16.07
N LEU A 515 7.45 38.26 14.74
CA LEU A 515 6.14 38.25 14.09
C LEU A 515 5.54 36.85 14.15
N GLU A 516 4.22 36.79 14.31
CA GLU A 516 3.49 35.56 14.00
C GLU A 516 3.74 35.20 12.52
N THR A 517 3.97 33.92 12.26
CA THR A 517 4.44 33.44 10.96
C THR A 517 3.37 32.58 10.30
N VAL A 518 3.04 32.91 9.05
CA VAL A 518 2.20 32.12 8.17
C VAL A 518 3.09 31.51 7.09
N MET A 519 3.08 30.18 6.98
CA MET A 519 3.75 29.49 5.88
C MET A 519 2.76 29.26 4.73
N TYR A 520 3.04 29.82 3.55
CA TYR A 520 2.24 29.59 2.35
C TYR A 520 2.92 28.56 1.45
N MET A 521 2.17 27.53 1.09
CA MET A 521 2.60 26.52 0.12
C MET A 521 1.91 26.77 -1.22
N HIS A 522 2.70 26.93 -2.28
CA HIS A 522 2.16 27.14 -3.62
C HIS A 522 1.50 25.85 -4.16
N GLY A 523 0.63 25.99 -5.17
CA GLY A 523 -0.06 24.87 -5.80
C GLY A 523 0.84 24.01 -6.69
N ILE A 524 0.31 22.87 -7.15
CA ILE A 524 0.99 22.04 -8.17
C ILE A 524 1.20 22.91 -9.42
N THR A 525 2.35 22.74 -10.09
CA THR A 525 2.78 23.47 -11.30
C THR A 525 3.03 24.97 -11.14
N THR A 526 3.06 25.52 -9.93
CA THR A 526 3.41 26.93 -9.68
C THR A 526 4.72 27.04 -8.89
N ASP A 527 5.09 28.27 -8.52
CA ASP A 527 6.24 28.59 -7.67
C ASP A 527 5.86 29.63 -6.59
N ARG A 528 6.81 30.03 -5.74
CA ARG A 528 6.62 31.04 -4.67
C ARG A 528 5.99 32.36 -5.13
N SER A 529 6.13 32.75 -6.39
CA SER A 529 5.57 33.99 -6.93
C SER A 529 4.03 34.01 -6.91
N ALA A 530 3.38 32.84 -6.80
CA ALA A 530 1.93 32.74 -6.57
C ALA A 530 1.47 33.45 -5.29
N ALA A 531 2.38 33.66 -4.32
CA ALA A 531 2.07 34.35 -3.07
C ALA A 531 2.15 35.88 -3.16
N LEU A 532 2.62 36.46 -4.28
CA LEU A 532 2.86 37.91 -4.38
C LEU A 532 1.62 38.76 -4.10
N THR A 533 0.42 38.26 -4.38
CA THR A 533 -0.84 38.97 -4.14
C THR A 533 -1.41 38.69 -2.75
N PHE A 534 -1.72 37.43 -2.47
CA PHE A 534 -2.31 37.01 -1.20
C PHE A 534 -1.36 37.25 -0.02
N GLY A 535 -0.08 36.91 -0.17
CA GLY A 535 0.94 37.05 0.87
C GLY A 535 1.19 38.50 1.25
N SER A 536 1.22 39.42 0.27
CA SER A 536 1.36 40.85 0.55
C SER A 536 0.13 41.43 1.25
N ALA A 537 -1.07 41.05 0.80
CA ALA A 537 -2.32 41.48 1.43
C ALA A 537 -2.42 40.98 2.88
N LEU A 538 -2.06 39.72 3.13
CA LEU A 538 -2.11 39.11 4.45
C LEU A 538 -1.08 39.72 5.41
N ALA A 539 0.17 39.89 4.96
CA ALA A 539 1.21 40.54 5.76
C ALA A 539 0.77 41.95 6.20
N ASN A 540 0.17 42.73 5.30
CA ASN A 540 -0.34 44.05 5.62
C ASN A 540 -1.55 44.01 6.56
N ALA A 541 -2.56 43.20 6.26
CA ALA A 541 -3.82 43.19 6.99
C ALA A 541 -3.70 42.61 8.41
N SER A 542 -2.90 41.56 8.57
CA SER A 542 -2.77 40.81 9.82
C SER A 542 -1.49 41.12 10.59
N GLN A 543 -0.58 41.94 10.02
CA GLN A 543 0.70 42.29 10.64
C GLN A 543 1.55 41.04 10.99
N VAL A 544 1.59 40.08 10.06
CA VAL A 544 2.30 38.79 10.17
C VAL A 544 3.46 38.72 9.18
N ALA A 545 4.41 37.83 9.44
CA ALA A 545 5.36 37.39 8.42
C ALA A 545 4.73 36.27 7.58
N VAL A 546 4.77 36.39 6.25
CA VAL A 546 4.34 35.32 5.34
C VAL A 546 5.58 34.73 4.68
N VAL A 547 5.90 33.48 5.01
CA VAL A 547 7.07 32.75 4.50
C VAL A 547 6.63 31.79 3.39
N VAL A 548 7.35 31.80 2.28
CA VAL A 548 7.04 31.04 1.08
C VAL A 548 8.29 30.40 0.55
N ILE A 549 8.25 29.10 0.27
CA ILE A 549 9.36 28.37 -0.34
C ILE A 549 8.91 27.73 -1.64
N ASP A 550 9.84 27.53 -2.58
CA ASP A 550 9.66 26.49 -3.58
C ASP A 550 9.92 25.12 -2.93
N GLN A 551 9.22 24.08 -3.38
CA GLN A 551 9.56 22.71 -2.96
C GLN A 551 10.97 22.33 -3.46
N PRO A 552 11.73 21.48 -2.73
CA PRO A 552 13.01 20.98 -3.20
C PRO A 552 12.91 20.37 -4.61
N LEU A 553 13.84 20.75 -5.48
CA LEU A 553 13.91 20.34 -6.90
C LEU A 553 12.70 20.77 -7.75
N HIS A 554 11.87 21.68 -7.22
CA HIS A 554 10.81 22.37 -7.93
C HIS A 554 11.17 23.86 -8.04
N GLY A 555 10.31 24.61 -8.73
CA GLY A 555 10.41 26.04 -8.84
C GLY A 555 10.23 26.53 -10.26
N VAL A 556 10.74 27.73 -10.51
CA VAL A 556 10.67 28.35 -11.84
C VAL A 556 11.41 27.47 -12.84
N THR A 557 10.69 26.95 -13.83
CA THR A 557 11.32 26.25 -14.96
C THR A 557 12.38 27.17 -15.56
N PRO A 558 13.60 26.70 -15.87
CA PRO A 558 14.60 27.54 -16.50
C PRO A 558 14.03 28.22 -17.74
N VAL A 559 13.81 29.53 -17.65
CA VAL A 559 13.33 30.33 -18.78
C VAL A 559 14.55 30.63 -19.63
N SER A 560 14.56 30.16 -20.88
CA SER A 560 15.69 30.44 -21.77
C SER A 560 15.93 31.95 -21.87
N LEU A 561 17.19 32.37 -22.03
CA LEU A 561 17.51 33.79 -22.22
C LEU A 561 16.69 34.40 -23.37
N ALA A 562 16.46 33.64 -24.45
CA ALA A 562 15.62 34.07 -25.56
C ALA A 562 14.16 34.33 -25.15
N THR A 563 13.60 33.47 -24.28
CA THR A 563 12.26 33.65 -23.73
C THR A 563 12.20 34.86 -22.79
N GLN A 564 13.22 35.05 -21.94
CA GLN A 564 13.31 36.24 -21.07
C GLN A 564 13.42 37.53 -21.89
N GLN A 565 14.25 37.54 -22.93
CA GLN A 565 14.38 38.66 -23.87
C GLN A 565 13.08 38.94 -24.62
N GLY A 566 12.38 37.89 -25.06
CA GLY A 566 11.07 38.01 -25.68
C GLY A 566 10.03 38.65 -24.76
N LEU A 567 9.95 38.22 -23.50
CA LEU A 567 9.03 38.78 -22.51
C LEU A 567 9.39 40.22 -22.14
N ALA A 568 10.67 40.50 -21.86
CA ALA A 568 11.15 41.84 -21.55
C ALA A 568 10.86 42.82 -22.70
N LYS A 569 11.03 42.38 -23.95
CA LYS A 569 10.64 43.16 -25.13
C LYS A 569 9.14 43.46 -25.13
N GLN A 570 8.30 42.43 -24.93
CA GLN A 570 6.84 42.62 -24.89
C GLN A 570 6.40 43.60 -23.80
N LEU A 571 7.01 43.53 -22.61
CA LEU A 571 6.71 44.45 -21.50
C LEU A 571 7.12 45.89 -21.83
N LEU A 572 8.30 46.10 -22.42
CA LEU A 572 8.76 47.42 -22.85
C LEU A 572 7.87 48.00 -23.95
N ASP A 573 7.47 47.20 -24.93
CA ASP A 573 6.57 47.62 -26.01
C ASP A 573 5.18 48.02 -25.46
N ALA A 574 4.59 47.18 -24.61
CA ALA A 574 3.31 47.49 -23.95
C ALA A 574 3.42 48.73 -23.06
N GLY A 575 4.56 48.90 -22.41
CA GLY A 575 4.88 50.09 -21.64
C GLY A 575 4.95 51.37 -22.49
N GLN A 576 5.57 51.31 -23.67
CA GLN A 576 5.59 52.42 -24.63
C GLN A 576 4.17 52.84 -25.04
N GLU A 577 3.28 51.87 -25.30
CA GLU A 577 1.87 52.15 -25.60
C GLU A 577 1.13 52.84 -24.44
N LYS A 578 1.64 52.71 -23.21
CA LYS A 578 1.12 53.35 -21.99
C LYS A 578 1.89 54.60 -21.57
N GLY A 579 2.79 55.11 -22.41
CA GLY A 579 3.45 56.40 -22.20
C GLY A 579 4.80 56.34 -21.50
N LEU A 580 5.49 55.19 -21.48
CA LEU A 580 6.91 55.16 -21.12
C LEU A 580 7.72 56.09 -22.05
N PRO A 581 8.73 56.82 -21.55
CA PRO A 581 9.57 57.68 -22.37
C PRO A 581 10.23 56.92 -23.52
N ALA A 582 10.40 57.57 -24.68
CA ALA A 582 11.03 56.94 -25.85
C ALA A 582 12.45 56.41 -25.59
N SER A 583 13.16 56.95 -24.59
CA SER A 583 14.47 56.44 -24.15
C SER A 583 14.41 55.02 -23.57
N LEU A 584 13.23 54.57 -23.14
CA LEU A 584 12.95 53.23 -22.62
C LEU A 584 12.26 52.34 -23.66
N ALA A 585 12.35 52.67 -24.95
CA ALA A 585 11.85 51.79 -26.01
C ALA A 585 12.61 50.47 -26.03
N ALA A 586 11.97 49.39 -26.49
CA ALA A 586 12.60 48.08 -26.51
C ALA A 586 13.82 48.05 -27.46
N ASN A 587 14.98 47.80 -26.87
CA ASN A 587 16.26 47.58 -27.55
C ASN A 587 17.12 46.68 -26.66
N ASP A 588 18.24 46.16 -27.17
CA ASP A 588 19.08 45.19 -26.43
C ASP A 588 19.54 45.72 -25.06
N THR A 589 19.87 47.01 -24.97
CA THR A 589 20.28 47.63 -23.70
C THR A 589 19.15 47.62 -22.68
N ASN A 590 17.96 48.09 -23.08
CA ASN A 590 16.81 48.18 -22.18
C ASN A 590 16.22 46.79 -21.86
N ILE A 591 16.24 45.86 -22.81
CA ILE A 591 15.82 44.47 -22.59
C ILE A 591 16.73 43.80 -21.56
N ASN A 592 18.05 43.92 -21.73
CA ASN A 592 18.99 43.35 -20.76
C ASN A 592 18.93 44.07 -19.40
N ALA A 593 18.60 45.36 -19.38
CA ALA A 593 18.34 46.09 -18.14
C ALA A 593 17.10 45.55 -17.42
N VAL A 594 15.99 45.31 -18.13
CA VAL A 594 14.77 44.70 -17.55
C VAL A 594 15.02 43.28 -17.03
N ILE A 595 15.82 42.48 -17.74
CA ILE A 595 16.22 41.15 -17.27
C ILE A 595 17.13 41.24 -16.04
N GLY A 596 17.98 42.26 -15.98
CA GLY A 596 18.92 42.50 -14.89
C GLY A 596 18.27 42.95 -13.58
N GLY A 597 17.02 43.40 -13.63
CA GLY A 597 16.29 43.97 -12.49
C GLY A 597 16.43 45.47 -12.40
#